data_AF-A0A059FTK6-F1
#
_entry.id   AF-A0A059FTK6-F1
#
_cell.length_a   1.000
_cell.length_b   1.000
_cell.length_c   1.000
_cell.angle_alpha   90.00
_cell.angle_beta   90.00
_cell.angle_gamma   90.00
#
_symmetry.space_group_name_H-M   'P 1'
#
loop_
_entity.id
_entity.type
_entity.pdbx_description
1 polymer ?
#
loop_
_entity_poly.entity_id
_entity_poly.type
_entity_poly.pdbx_seq_one_letter_code
_entity_poly.pdbx_strand_id
1 'polypeptide(L)'
;MEDVIVPIVLFSVLPVCIWLVSYFNYRKRLTAHETVRHAIDAGQTVSPELIEKMSLLVDPIRADLRRGVLFIAFGAAFAVLGMMVNFEDGDALMPMLGVASFPVFLGLAYLGLWAFGHGNKSA
;
A
#
# COMPACT_ATOMS: atom_id res chain seq x y z
N MET A 1 27.40 15.49 17.86
CA MET A 1 27.07 14.97 16.51
C MET A 1 26.24 13.70 16.60
N GLU A 2 26.51 12.82 17.57
CA GLU A 2 25.73 11.60 17.81
C GLU A 2 24.24 11.87 18.08
N ASP A 3 23.92 12.94 18.82
CA ASP A 3 22.52 13.33 19.12
C ASP A 3 21.67 13.69 17.90
N VAL A 4 22.30 14.08 16.79
CA VAL A 4 21.61 14.44 15.53
C VAL A 4 21.55 13.25 14.58
N ILE A 5 22.54 12.35 14.64
CA ILE A 5 22.61 11.17 13.78
C ILE A 5 21.50 10.17 14.13
N VAL A 6 21.18 9.97 15.41
CA VAL A 6 20.18 8.99 15.85
C VAL A 6 18.77 9.28 15.29
N PRO A 7 18.22 10.50 15.40
CA PRO A 7 16.93 10.82 14.77
C PRO A 7 16.97 10.69 13.26
N ILE A 8 18.03 11.13 12.60
CA ILE A 8 18.16 11.07 11.13
C ILE A 8 18.09 9.62 10.65
N VAL A 9 18.83 8.72 11.28
CA VAL A 9 18.82 7.30 10.93
C VAL A 9 17.42 6.73 11.14
N LEU A 10 16.77 7.00 12.27
CA LEU A 10 15.43 6.49 12.58
C LEU A 10 14.37 6.97 11.57
N PHE A 11 14.37 8.25 11.22
CA PHE A 11 13.44 8.81 10.24
C PHE A 11 13.77 8.43 8.80
N SER A 12 15.02 8.08 8.49
CA SER A 12 15.43 7.63 7.14
C SER A 12 14.95 6.23 6.77
N VAL A 13 14.62 5.38 7.76
CA VAL A 13 14.15 4.01 7.51
C VAL A 13 12.86 4.01 6.70
N LEU A 14 11.91 4.90 7.02
CA LEU A 14 10.63 5.01 6.32
C LEU A 14 10.79 5.32 4.82
N PRO A 15 11.45 6.43 4.40
CA PRO A 15 11.63 6.73 2.99
C PRO A 15 12.47 5.68 2.27
N VAL A 16 13.47 5.08 2.91
CA VAL A 16 14.27 3.99 2.31
C VAL A 16 13.41 2.77 2.03
N CYS A 17 12.59 2.33 2.99
CA CYS A 17 11.68 1.20 2.80
C CYS A 17 10.64 1.47 1.70
N ILE A 18 10.05 2.67 1.69
CA ILE A 18 9.09 3.09 0.66
C ILE A 18 9.76 3.09 -0.72
N TRP A 19 10.96 3.68 -0.82
CA TRP A 19 11.73 3.74 -2.06
C TRP A 19 12.08 2.34 -2.57
N LEU A 20 12.54 1.45 -1.69
CA LEU A 20 12.92 0.08 -2.04
C LEU A 20 11.73 -0.73 -2.55
N VAL A 21 10.59 -0.70 -1.86
CA VAL A 21 9.35 -1.35 -2.30
C VAL A 21 8.87 -0.78 -3.63
N SER A 22 8.89 0.55 -3.78
CA SER A 22 8.51 1.24 -5.02
C SER A 22 9.41 0.82 -6.19
N TYR A 23 10.72 0.81 -5.98
CA TYR A 23 11.72 0.43 -6.98
C TYR A 23 11.52 -1.01 -7.47
N PHE A 24 11.33 -1.96 -6.56
CA PHE A 24 11.08 -3.36 -6.96
C PHE A 24 9.72 -3.53 -7.66
N ASN A 25 8.68 -2.82 -7.25
CA ASN A 25 7.39 -2.85 -7.93
C ASN A 25 7.47 -2.24 -9.34
N TYR A 26 8.22 -1.16 -9.52
CA TYR A 26 8.50 -0.57 -10.82
C TYR A 26 9.22 -1.56 -11.74
N ARG A 27 10.30 -2.21 -11.26
CA ARG A 27 11.03 -3.20 -12.05
C ARG A 27 10.16 -4.40 -12.45
N LYS A 28 9.33 -4.93 -11.54
CA LYS A 28 8.41 -6.03 -11.86
C LYS A 28 7.47 -5.70 -13.01
N ARG A 29 6.93 -4.47 -13.05
CA ARG A 29 6.07 -4.00 -14.14
C ARG A 29 6.84 -3.89 -15.45
N LEU A 30 8.04 -3.32 -15.41
CA LEU A 30 8.89 -3.16 -16.59
C LEU A 30 9.23 -4.52 -17.21
N THR A 31 9.70 -5.47 -16.40
CA THR A 31 10.05 -6.82 -16.85
C THR A 31 8.85 -7.58 -17.42
N ALA A 32 7.65 -7.40 -16.86
CA ALA A 32 6.44 -8.01 -17.42
C ALA A 32 6.12 -7.47 -18.83
N HIS A 33 6.27 -6.17 -19.06
CA HIS A 33 6.08 -5.56 -20.38
C HIS A 33 7.17 -5.97 -21.38
N GLU A 34 8.42 -6.09 -20.94
CA GLU A 34 9.53 -6.58 -21.77
C GLU A 34 9.30 -8.01 -22.24
N THR A 35 8.89 -8.92 -21.35
CA THR A 35 8.58 -10.31 -21.71
C THR A 35 7.48 -10.41 -22.76
N VAL A 36 6.44 -9.58 -22.64
CA VAL A 36 5.32 -9.56 -23.59
C VAL A 36 5.77 -9.00 -24.94
N ARG A 37 6.60 -7.96 -24.94
CA ARG A 37 7.20 -7.43 -26.16
C ARG A 37 8.07 -8.46 -26.86
N HIS A 38 8.91 -9.18 -26.12
CA HIS A 38 9.72 -10.27 -26.66
C HIS A 38 8.88 -11.42 -27.23
N ALA A 39 7.75 -11.76 -26.62
CA ALA A 39 6.84 -12.78 -27.16
C ALA A 39 6.20 -12.33 -28.49
N ILE A 40 5.81 -11.05 -28.59
CA ILE A 40 5.30 -10.45 -29.84
C ILE A 40 6.38 -10.46 -30.93
N ASP A 41 7.60 -10.01 -30.59
CA ASP A 41 8.72 -9.96 -31.54
C ASP A 41 9.14 -11.36 -32.03
N ALA A 42 8.97 -12.39 -31.20
CA ALA A 42 9.20 -13.80 -31.55
C ALA A 42 8.08 -14.41 -32.44
N GLY A 43 7.05 -13.63 -32.80
CA GLY A 43 5.96 -14.07 -33.67
C GLY A 43 4.92 -14.95 -32.96
N GLN A 44 4.93 -15.03 -31.62
CA GLN A 44 3.84 -15.70 -30.91
C GLN A 44 2.55 -14.88 -31.04
N THR A 45 1.47 -15.54 -31.44
CA THR A 45 0.14 -14.93 -31.38
C THR A 45 -0.24 -14.74 -29.92
N VAL A 46 -0.22 -13.49 -29.46
CA VAL A 46 -0.68 -13.15 -28.12
C VAL A 46 -2.16 -13.52 -28.04
N SER A 47 -2.51 -14.49 -27.20
CA SER A 47 -3.90 -14.87 -27.03
C SER A 47 -4.68 -13.71 -26.39
N PRO A 48 -5.94 -13.47 -26.78
CA PRO A 48 -6.79 -12.47 -26.15
C PRO A 48 -6.87 -12.62 -24.62
N GLU A 49 -6.86 -13.86 -24.12
CA GLU A 49 -6.82 -14.16 -22.67
C GLU A 49 -5.57 -13.59 -21.96
N LEU A 50 -4.40 -13.60 -22.61
CA LEU A 50 -3.17 -13.05 -22.01
C LEU A 50 -3.26 -11.53 -21.89
N ILE A 51 -3.82 -10.86 -22.90
CA ILE A 51 -4.05 -9.40 -22.90
C ILE A 51 -5.03 -9.03 -21.79
N GLU A 52 -6.11 -9.81 -21.65
CA GLU A 52 -7.10 -9.61 -20.59
C GLU A 52 -6.48 -9.78 -19.20
N LYS A 53 -5.72 -10.88 -18.98
CA LYS A 53 -5.01 -11.11 -17.71
C LYS A 53 -3.99 -10.02 -17.40
N MET A 54 -3.31 -9.47 -18.42
CA MET A 54 -2.41 -8.33 -18.25
C MET A 54 -3.15 -7.05 -17.82
N SER A 55 -4.34 -6.81 -18.36
CA SER A 55 -5.16 -5.67 -17.93
C SER A 55 -5.57 -5.78 -16.45
N LEU A 56 -5.82 -7.01 -15.98
CA LEU A 56 -6.18 -7.31 -14.59
C LEU A 56 -5.00 -7.17 -13.61
N LEU A 57 -3.74 -7.24 -14.07
CA LEU A 57 -2.56 -6.99 -13.21
C LEU A 57 -2.53 -5.57 -12.66
N VAL A 58 -3.27 -4.65 -13.28
CA VAL A 58 -3.38 -3.25 -12.86
C VAL A 58 -4.79 -2.92 -12.39
N ASP A 59 -5.62 -3.90 -12.01
CA ASP A 59 -7.00 -3.63 -11.55
C ASP A 59 -6.96 -2.77 -10.28
N PRO A 60 -7.24 -1.45 -10.38
CA PRO A 60 -7.05 -0.52 -9.27
C PRO A 60 -8.01 -0.87 -8.12
N ILE A 61 -9.18 -1.37 -8.49
CA ILE A 61 -10.27 -1.69 -7.58
C ILE A 61 -9.87 -2.80 -6.59
N ARG A 62 -9.26 -3.91 -7.05
CA ARG A 62 -8.79 -4.98 -6.13
C ARG A 62 -7.64 -4.51 -5.25
N ALA A 63 -6.78 -3.63 -5.78
CA ALA A 63 -5.69 -3.04 -5.02
C ALA A 63 -6.22 -2.12 -3.90
N ASP A 64 -7.30 -1.38 -4.17
CA ASP A 64 -7.90 -0.44 -3.22
C ASP A 64 -8.54 -1.16 -2.03
N LEU A 65 -9.23 -2.30 -2.22
CA LEU A 65 -9.75 -3.10 -1.10
C LEU A 65 -8.64 -3.50 -0.14
N ARG A 66 -7.58 -4.09 -0.68
CA ARG A 66 -6.47 -4.63 0.10
C ARG A 66 -5.78 -3.50 0.87
N ARG A 67 -5.53 -2.37 0.20
CA ARG A 67 -4.92 -1.18 0.83
C ARG A 67 -5.81 -0.63 1.92
N GLY A 68 -7.11 -0.50 1.64
CA GLY A 68 -8.11 -0.03 2.60
C GLY A 68 -8.10 -0.84 3.89
N VAL A 69 -8.22 -2.17 3.79
CA VAL A 69 -8.19 -3.08 4.94
C VAL A 69 -6.87 -3.01 5.72
N LEU A 70 -5.72 -2.98 5.02
CA LEU A 70 -4.41 -2.86 5.65
C LEU A 70 -4.28 -1.57 6.47
N PHE A 71 -4.74 -0.45 5.91
CA PHE A 71 -4.68 0.85 6.59
C PHE A 71 -5.60 0.92 7.82
N ILE A 72 -6.81 0.36 7.75
CA ILE A 72 -7.66 0.22 8.94
C ILE A 72 -6.98 -0.64 10.01
N ALA A 73 -6.37 -1.76 9.61
CA ALA A 73 -5.65 -2.64 10.53
C ALA A 73 -4.47 -1.93 11.22
N PHE A 74 -3.70 -1.11 10.49
CA PHE A 74 -2.64 -0.29 11.09
C PHE A 74 -3.19 0.73 12.08
N GLY A 75 -4.29 1.41 11.76
CA GLY A 75 -4.96 2.31 12.70
C GLY A 75 -5.38 1.61 13.99
N ALA A 76 -6.02 0.44 13.86
CA ALA A 76 -6.38 -0.39 15.02
C ALA A 76 -5.15 -0.82 15.83
N ALA A 77 -4.06 -1.18 15.18
CA ALA A 77 -2.81 -1.55 15.84
C ALA A 77 -2.23 -0.38 16.66
N PHE A 78 -2.23 0.85 16.12
CA PHE A 78 -1.79 2.03 16.88
C PHE A 78 -2.71 2.36 18.06
N ALA A 79 -4.03 2.16 17.92
CA ALA A 79 -4.96 2.33 19.03
C ALA A 79 -4.71 1.31 20.16
N VAL A 80 -4.49 0.03 19.80
CA VAL A 80 -4.13 -1.01 20.78
C VAL A 80 -2.79 -0.72 21.43
N LEU A 81 -1.79 -0.33 20.66
CA LEU A 81 -0.49 0.08 21.20
C LEU A 81 -0.63 1.26 22.17
N GLY A 82 -1.42 2.27 21.81
CA GLY A 82 -1.71 3.40 22.67
C GLY A 82 -2.35 3.00 23.99
N MET A 83 -3.30 2.05 23.97
CA MET A 83 -3.86 1.51 25.21
C MET A 83 -2.80 0.78 26.05
N MET A 84 -1.95 -0.04 25.43
CA MET A 84 -0.88 -0.76 26.13
C MET A 84 0.12 0.19 26.79
N VAL A 85 0.60 1.19 26.06
CA VAL A 85 1.54 2.19 26.60
C VAL A 85 0.86 3.04 27.68
N ASN A 86 -0.43 3.32 27.56
CA ASN A 86 -1.16 4.11 28.56
C ASN A 86 -1.30 3.42 29.92
N PHE A 87 -1.11 2.09 30.00
CA PHE A 87 -1.03 1.41 31.30
C PHE A 87 0.25 1.74 32.07
N GLU A 88 1.32 2.10 31.36
CA GLU A 88 2.60 2.49 31.96
C GLU A 88 2.71 4.02 32.08
N ASP A 89 2.43 4.74 31.00
CA ASP A 89 2.45 6.21 30.91
C ASP A 89 1.03 6.73 30.64
N GLY A 90 0.33 7.19 31.69
CA GLY A 90 -1.11 7.54 31.69
C GLY A 90 -1.59 8.61 30.69
N ASP A 91 -0.69 9.19 29.89
CA ASP A 91 -0.95 10.22 28.88
C ASP A 91 -0.65 9.78 27.43
N ALA A 92 -0.37 8.50 27.19
CA ALA A 92 0.04 8.00 25.87
C ALA A 92 -1.13 7.73 24.90
N LEU A 93 -2.36 7.53 25.40
CA LEU A 93 -3.50 7.10 24.58
C LEU A 93 -3.92 8.15 23.55
N MET A 94 -4.07 9.42 23.97
CA MET A 94 -4.61 10.48 23.11
C MET A 94 -3.66 10.84 21.95
N PRO A 95 -2.33 10.98 22.17
CA PRO A 95 -1.37 11.13 21.07
C PRO A 95 -1.36 9.93 20.11
N MET A 96 -1.45 8.70 20.63
CA MET A 96 -1.45 7.49 19.82
C MET A 96 -2.71 7.36 18.97
N LEU A 97 -3.88 7.77 19.48
CA LEU A 97 -5.10 7.88 18.67
C LEU A 97 -4.97 8.95 17.57
N GLY A 98 -4.28 10.05 17.86
CA GLY A 98 -3.93 11.06 16.85
C GLY A 98 -3.12 10.45 15.70
N VAL A 99 -2.09 9.66 16.01
CA VAL A 99 -1.27 8.95 15.01
C VAL A 99 -2.10 7.87 14.28
N ALA A 100 -2.95 7.14 15.00
CA ALA A 100 -3.83 6.12 14.42
C ALA A 100 -4.85 6.68 13.42
N SER A 101 -5.26 7.95 13.57
CA SER A 101 -6.25 8.58 12.70
C SER A 101 -5.80 8.61 11.23
N PHE A 102 -4.51 8.83 10.96
CA PHE A 102 -3.96 8.90 9.60
C PHE A 102 -4.21 7.63 8.79
N PRO A 103 -3.74 6.44 9.22
CA PRO A 103 -4.04 5.22 8.50
C PRO A 103 -5.54 4.88 8.52
N VAL A 104 -6.31 5.22 9.57
CA VAL A 104 -7.77 4.99 9.53
C VAL A 104 -8.44 5.76 8.39
N PHE A 105 -8.18 7.07 8.25
CA PHE A 105 -8.77 7.87 7.19
C PHE A 105 -8.30 7.44 5.79
N LEU A 106 -7.03 7.07 5.63
CA LEU A 106 -6.54 6.47 4.38
C LEU A 106 -7.27 5.17 4.06
N GLY A 107 -7.48 4.32 5.07
CA GLY A 107 -8.20 3.06 4.93
C GLY A 107 -9.64 3.29 4.46
N LEU A 108 -10.35 4.20 5.11
CA LEU A 108 -11.71 4.59 4.73
C LEU A 108 -11.77 5.16 3.31
N ALA A 109 -10.80 5.98 2.90
CA ALA A 109 -10.74 6.52 1.54
C ALA A 109 -10.59 5.40 0.49
N TYR A 110 -9.66 4.46 0.69
CA TYR A 110 -9.46 3.31 -0.20
C TYR A 110 -10.68 2.39 -0.24
N LEU A 111 -11.33 2.13 0.91
CA LEU A 111 -12.57 1.36 0.96
C LEU A 111 -13.74 2.08 0.25
N GLY A 112 -13.81 3.40 0.36
CA GLY A 112 -14.77 4.22 -0.38
C GLY A 112 -14.56 4.12 -1.89
N LEU A 113 -13.34 4.33 -2.36
CA LEU A 113 -12.97 4.17 -3.78
C LEU A 113 -13.29 2.75 -4.29
N TRP A 114 -12.99 1.74 -3.49
CA TRP A 114 -13.35 0.35 -3.78
C TRP A 114 -14.86 0.16 -3.93
N ALA A 115 -15.66 0.70 -3.01
CA ALA A 115 -17.11 0.55 -3.02
C ALA A 115 -17.74 1.24 -4.25
N PHE A 116 -17.33 2.47 -4.56
CA PHE A 116 -17.80 3.19 -5.76
C PHE A 116 -17.35 2.51 -7.06
N GLY A 117 -16.10 2.04 -7.13
CA GLY A 117 -15.58 1.33 -8.29
C GLY A 117 -16.23 -0.05 -8.53
N HIS A 118 -16.67 -0.73 -7.47
CA HIS A 118 -17.44 -1.98 -7.58
C HIS A 118 -18.88 -1.75 -8.04
N GLY A 119 -19.54 -0.72 -7.52
CA GLY A 119 -20.93 -0.42 -7.89
C GLY A 119 -21.11 -0.14 -9.39
N ASN A 120 -20.12 0.48 -10.03
CA ASN A 120 -20.17 0.85 -11.45
C ASN A 120 -19.86 -0.30 -12.43
N LYS A 121 -19.41 -1.47 -11.96
CA LYS A 121 -19.20 -2.67 -12.79
C LYS A 121 -20.44 -3.59 -12.84
N SER A 122 -21.47 -3.29 -12.05
CA SER A 122 -22.68 -4.11 -11.89
C SER A 122 -23.94 -3.48 -12.51
N ALA A 123 -23.79 -2.38 -13.25
CA ALA A 123 -24.83 -1.69 -14.02
C ALA A 123 -24.42 -1.68 -15.51
#